data_AF-A0ABD4KUT1-F1
#
_entry.id   AF-A0ABD4KUT1-F1
#
_cell.length_a   1.000
_cell.length_b   1.000
_cell.length_c   1.000
_cell.angle_alpha   90.00
_cell.angle_beta   90.00
_cell.angle_gamma   90.00
#
_symmetry.space_group_name_H-M   'P 1'
#
loop_
_entity.id
_entity.type
_entity.pdbx_description
1 polymer ?
#
loop_
_entity_poly.entity_id
_entity_poly.type
_entity_poly.pdbx_seq_one_letter_code
_entity_poly.pdbx_strand_id
1 'polypeptide(L)'
;MTESARNKTKRKLINNIKDIKPTHQTAIFYNNFDEAIEFNNLMQKIKKPVSAAFKSITMIWVLRLKHQPNYGVVGYIQILTSAELDLKLLNKVLAKYTCENQIRTVQRPFDREKYTDTVSKQR
;
A
#
# COMPACT_ATOMS: atom_id res chain seq x y z
N MET A 1 3.06 -29.45 -13.26
CA MET A 1 3.69 -28.14 -12.97
C MET A 1 2.86 -27.42 -11.93
N THR A 2 3.39 -27.24 -10.72
CA THR A 2 2.69 -26.54 -9.64
C THR A 2 3.05 -25.06 -9.69
N GLU A 3 2.05 -24.19 -9.76
CA GLU A 3 2.29 -22.75 -9.78
C GLU A 3 2.93 -22.27 -8.47
N SER A 4 3.93 -21.40 -8.57
CA SER A 4 4.58 -20.82 -7.39
C SER A 4 3.63 -19.92 -6.59
N ALA A 5 3.81 -19.85 -5.27
CA ALA A 5 3.01 -18.99 -4.39
C ALA A 5 3.05 -17.50 -4.82
N ARG A 6 4.16 -17.08 -5.40
CA ARG A 6 4.37 -15.74 -5.95
C ARG A 6 3.46 -15.45 -7.15
N ASN A 7 3.39 -16.36 -8.12
CA ASN A 7 2.54 -16.22 -9.30
C ASN A 7 1.06 -16.22 -8.92
N LYS A 8 0.68 -17.07 -7.96
CA LYS A 8 -0.67 -17.10 -7.39
C LYS A 8 -1.06 -15.77 -6.75
N THR A 9 -0.15 -15.15 -5.99
CA THR A 9 -0.37 -13.85 -5.34
C THR A 9 -0.51 -12.72 -6.36
N LYS A 10 0.37 -12.69 -7.37
CA LYS A 10 0.32 -11.71 -8.48
C LYS A 10 -1.01 -11.77 -9.25
N ARG A 11 -1.47 -12.98 -9.58
CA ARG A 11 -2.76 -13.18 -10.27
C ARG A 11 -3.95 -12.75 -9.41
N LYS A 12 -3.97 -13.10 -8.11
CA LYS A 12 -5.00 -12.61 -7.18
C LYS A 12 -5.05 -11.08 -7.11
N LEU A 13 -3.89 -10.43 -7.04
CA LEU A 13 -3.81 -8.97 -7.03
C LEU A 13 -4.37 -8.35 -8.32
N ILE A 14 -4.00 -8.90 -9.48
CA ILE A 14 -4.51 -8.45 -10.78
C ILE A 14 -6.03 -8.61 -10.86
N ASN A 15 -6.56 -9.75 -10.39
CA ASN A 15 -8.01 -9.99 -10.38
C ASN A 15 -8.73 -9.01 -9.46
N ASN A 16 -8.25 -8.82 -8.23
CA ASN A 16 -8.84 -7.86 -7.29
C ASN A 16 -8.86 -6.43 -7.86
N ILE A 17 -7.82 -6.02 -8.60
CA ILE A 17 -7.78 -4.71 -9.27
C ILE A 17 -8.82 -4.62 -10.39
N LYS A 18 -9.02 -5.69 -11.16
CA LYS A 18 -10.07 -5.74 -12.20
C LYS A 18 -11.47 -5.62 -11.61
N ASP A 19 -11.70 -6.26 -10.47
CA ASP A 19 -13.02 -6.32 -9.83
C ASP A 19 -13.35 -5.00 -9.11
N ILE A 20 -12.42 -4.52 -8.27
CA ILE A 20 -12.63 -3.33 -7.44
C ILE A 20 -12.49 -2.03 -8.24
N LYS A 21 -11.74 -2.05 -9.36
CA LYS A 21 -11.46 -0.89 -10.21
C LYS A 21 -10.99 0.32 -9.40
N PRO A 22 -9.85 0.23 -8.68
CA PRO A 22 -9.37 1.33 -7.88
C PRO A 22 -9.14 2.58 -8.73
N THR A 23 -9.50 3.73 -8.20
CA THR A 23 -9.36 5.06 -8.83
C THR A 23 -8.20 5.84 -8.22
N HIS A 24 -7.79 5.49 -7.00
CA HIS A 24 -6.72 6.15 -6.27
C HIS A 24 -5.74 5.14 -5.70
N GLN A 25 -4.52 5.60 -5.50
CA GLN A 25 -3.49 4.88 -4.77
C GLN A 25 -2.87 5.79 -3.73
N THR A 26 -2.77 5.28 -2.49
CA THR A 26 -2.15 5.95 -1.37
C THR A 26 -0.94 5.14 -0.93
N ALA A 27 0.22 5.76 -0.84
CA ALA A 27 1.44 5.16 -0.34
C ALA A 27 1.75 5.70 1.06
N ILE A 28 2.10 4.81 1.97
CA ILE A 28 2.53 5.09 3.34
C ILE A 28 4.00 4.69 3.45
N PHE A 29 4.85 5.66 3.70
CA PHE A 29 6.29 5.50 3.88
C PHE A 29 6.66 5.76 5.34
N TYR A 30 7.66 5.05 5.87
CA TYR A 30 8.37 5.56 7.05
C TYR A 30 9.35 6.65 6.62
N ASN A 31 9.52 7.64 7.48
CA ASN A 31 10.54 8.68 7.33
C ASN A 31 11.92 8.16 7.76
N ASN A 32 11.97 7.22 8.71
CA ASN A 32 13.16 6.47 9.06
C ASN A 32 13.13 5.08 8.38
N PHE A 33 14.09 4.81 7.50
CA PHE A 33 14.11 3.60 6.69
C PHE A 33 14.64 2.35 7.42
N ASP A 34 15.30 2.52 8.58
CA ASP A 34 15.71 1.40 9.43
C ASP A 34 14.51 0.66 10.05
N GLU A 35 13.38 1.35 10.20
CA GLU A 35 12.10 0.81 10.70
C GLU A 35 11.33 0.00 9.62
N ALA A 36 11.87 -0.10 8.39
CA ALA A 36 11.21 -0.78 7.28
C ALA A 36 10.99 -2.30 7.52
N ILE A 37 11.71 -2.91 8.45
CA ILE A 37 11.48 -4.31 8.87
C ILE A 37 10.08 -4.48 9.49
N GLU A 38 9.51 -3.42 10.04
CA GLU A 38 8.22 -3.46 10.74
C GLU A 38 6.99 -3.30 9.83
N PHE A 39 7.16 -3.06 8.52
CA PHE A 39 6.04 -2.74 7.62
C PHE A 39 4.92 -3.80 7.62
N ASN A 40 5.26 -5.09 7.71
CA ASN A 40 4.24 -6.13 7.78
C ASN A 40 3.45 -6.04 9.09
N ASN A 41 4.13 -5.84 10.22
CA ASN A 41 3.50 -5.70 11.53
C ASN A 41 2.63 -4.44 11.60
N LEU A 42 3.13 -3.31 11.09
CA LEU A 42 2.36 -2.08 10.98
C LEU A 42 1.10 -2.30 10.13
N MET A 43 1.24 -2.88 8.94
CA MET A 43 0.11 -3.15 8.04
C MET A 43 -0.99 -3.96 8.72
N GLN A 44 -0.63 -5.01 9.48
CA GLN A 44 -1.62 -5.79 10.23
C GLN A 44 -2.33 -4.97 11.32
N LYS A 45 -1.59 -4.10 12.02
CA LYS A 45 -2.16 -3.23 13.06
C LYS A 45 -3.10 -2.17 12.47
N ILE A 46 -2.74 -1.55 11.34
CA ILE A 46 -3.49 -0.42 10.77
C ILE A 46 -4.63 -0.82 9.83
N LYS A 47 -4.61 -2.04 9.28
CA LYS A 47 -5.59 -2.46 8.26
C LYS A 47 -7.03 -2.35 8.75
N LYS A 48 -7.33 -2.95 9.91
CA LYS A 48 -8.67 -2.91 10.53
C LYS A 48 -9.12 -1.48 10.89
N PRO A 49 -8.34 -0.67 11.63
CA PRO A 49 -8.77 0.69 11.99
C PRO A 49 -8.89 1.62 10.79
N VAL A 50 -8.02 1.53 9.79
CA VAL A 50 -8.14 2.33 8.55
C VAL A 50 -9.39 1.92 7.77
N SER A 51 -9.63 0.62 7.56
CA SER A 51 -10.87 0.18 6.89
C SER A 51 -12.13 0.55 7.68
N ALA A 52 -12.06 0.62 9.01
CA ALA A 52 -13.18 1.06 9.85
C ALA A 52 -13.42 2.58 9.80
N ALA A 53 -12.39 3.40 9.56
CA ALA A 53 -12.52 4.85 9.38
C ALA A 53 -13.12 5.20 8.00
N PHE A 54 -12.93 4.34 7.00
CA PHE A 54 -13.35 4.55 5.62
C PHE A 54 -14.27 3.41 5.14
N LYS A 55 -15.33 3.10 5.89
CA LYS A 55 -16.18 1.91 5.67
C LYS A 55 -16.79 1.81 4.27
N SER A 56 -17.04 2.95 3.62
CA SER A 56 -17.62 3.02 2.28
C SER A 56 -16.61 2.87 1.15
N ILE A 57 -15.31 2.77 1.46
CA ILE A 57 -14.23 2.73 0.47
C ILE A 57 -13.59 1.34 0.47
N THR A 58 -13.68 0.66 -0.67
CA THR A 58 -13.04 -0.64 -0.85
C THR A 58 -11.53 -0.45 -1.01
N MET A 59 -10.74 -1.25 -0.28
CA MET A 59 -9.29 -1.11 -0.20
C MET A 59 -8.56 -2.40 -0.56
N ILE A 60 -7.58 -2.32 -1.45
CA ILE A 60 -6.59 -3.38 -1.70
C ILE A 60 -5.29 -2.97 -1.05
N TRP A 61 -4.79 -3.79 -0.14
CA TRP A 61 -3.56 -3.53 0.59
C TRP A 61 -2.40 -4.32 0.00
N VAL A 62 -1.29 -3.65 -0.29
CA VAL A 62 -0.14 -4.23 -0.98
C VAL A 62 1.14 -3.77 -0.30
N LEU A 63 2.02 -4.71 0.05
CA LEU A 63 3.40 -4.39 0.43
C LEU A 63 4.24 -4.23 -0.83
N ARG A 64 5.01 -3.15 -0.89
CA ARG A 64 5.85 -2.82 -2.03
C ARG A 64 7.25 -2.48 -1.57
N LEU A 65 8.19 -2.61 -2.49
CA LEU A 65 9.58 -2.19 -2.34
C LEU A 65 9.85 -1.11 -3.39
N LYS A 66 10.64 -0.10 -3.05
CA LYS A 66 11.09 0.96 -3.94
C LYS A 66 12.58 1.20 -3.72
N HIS A 67 13.33 1.43 -4.80
CA HIS A 67 14.71 1.89 -4.68
C HIS A 67 14.74 3.39 -4.35
N GLN A 68 15.46 3.75 -3.29
CA GLN A 68 15.69 5.12 -2.84
C GLN A 68 17.20 5.41 -2.90
N PRO A 69 17.64 6.46 -3.62
CA PRO A 69 19.06 6.68 -3.95
C PRO A 69 20.05 6.60 -2.78
N ASN A 70 19.63 7.03 -1.58
CA ASN A 70 20.50 7.10 -0.39
C ASN A 70 20.27 5.96 0.62
N TYR A 71 19.26 5.11 0.40
CA TYR A 71 18.81 4.10 1.39
C TYR A 71 18.64 2.70 0.78
N GLY A 72 18.98 2.52 -0.50
CA GLY A 72 18.80 1.26 -1.20
C GLY A 72 17.32 0.88 -1.37
N VAL A 73 17.00 -0.39 -1.18
CA VAL A 73 15.63 -0.89 -1.35
C VAL A 73 14.83 -0.71 -0.06
N VAL A 74 13.82 0.16 -0.10
CA VAL A 74 12.97 0.48 1.04
C VAL A 74 11.55 -0.05 0.86
N GLY A 75 10.97 -0.57 1.93
CA GLY A 75 9.56 -1.00 1.94
C GLY A 75 8.61 0.18 1.97
N TYR A 76 7.37 -0.03 1.53
CA TYR A 76 6.24 0.86 1.79
C TYR A 76 4.91 0.11 1.67
N ILE A 77 3.89 0.64 2.35
CA ILE A 77 2.52 0.12 2.24
C ILE A 77 1.81 0.91 1.14
N GLN A 78 1.19 0.20 0.21
CA GLN A 78 0.35 0.78 -0.82
C GLN A 78 -1.10 0.35 -0.61
N ILE A 79 -2.01 1.31 -0.61
CA ILE A 79 -3.45 1.11 -0.53
C ILE A 79 -4.04 1.56 -1.87
N LEU A 80 -4.69 0.66 -2.59
CA LEU A 80 -5.48 0.99 -3.77
C LEU A 80 -6.94 1.12 -3.35
N THR A 81 -7.58 2.22 -3.70
CA THR A 81 -8.92 2.54 -3.22
C THR A 81 -9.87 2.91 -4.36
N SER A 82 -11.16 2.60 -4.18
CA SER A 82 -12.22 2.97 -5.14
C SER A 82 -12.58 4.46 -5.12
N ALA A 83 -12.17 5.18 -4.08
CA ALA A 83 -12.38 6.62 -3.91
C ALA A 83 -11.17 7.27 -3.23
N GLU A 84 -11.13 8.60 -3.29
CA GLU A 84 -10.13 9.42 -2.61
C GLU A 84 -10.23 9.24 -1.08
N LEU A 85 -9.07 9.10 -0.41
CA LEU A 85 -9.02 9.09 1.05
C LEU A 85 -8.75 10.50 1.56
N ASP A 86 -9.53 10.95 2.55
CA ASP A 86 -9.16 12.13 3.35
C ASP A 86 -7.83 11.86 4.08
N LEU A 87 -6.76 12.50 3.59
CA LEU A 87 -5.41 12.33 4.14
C LEU A 87 -5.28 12.86 5.56
N LYS A 88 -6.07 13.87 5.97
CA LYS A 88 -6.05 14.37 7.35
C LYS A 88 -6.62 13.31 8.29
N LEU A 89 -7.75 12.71 7.92
CA LEU A 89 -8.34 11.61 8.67
C LEU A 89 -7.41 10.38 8.69
N LEU A 90 -6.83 10.02 7.55
CA LEU A 90 -5.89 8.91 7.45
C LEU A 90 -4.70 9.11 8.39
N ASN A 91 -4.03 10.27 8.33
CA ASN A 91 -2.89 10.58 9.18
C ASN A 91 -3.27 10.55 10.67
N LYS A 92 -4.46 11.06 11.03
CA LYS A 92 -4.98 10.98 12.41
C LYS A 92 -5.17 9.54 12.89
N VAL A 93 -5.63 8.63 12.03
CA VAL A 93 -5.76 7.21 12.37
C VAL A 93 -4.38 6.58 12.54
N LEU A 94 -3.46 6.85 11.61
CA LEU A 94 -2.13 6.25 11.61
C LEU A 94 -1.25 6.74 12.78
N ALA A 95 -1.40 7.99 13.23
CA ALA A 95 -0.70 8.55 14.38
C ALA A 95 -1.01 7.84 15.72
N LYS A 96 -2.05 7.00 15.77
CA LYS A 96 -2.32 6.13 16.94
C LYS A 96 -1.46 4.87 16.98
N TYR A 97 -0.87 4.51 15.84
CA TYR A 97 -0.11 3.27 15.64
C TYR A 97 1.36 3.52 15.29
N THR A 98 1.72 4.78 15.08
CA THR A 98 3.06 5.29 14.75
C THR A 98 3.26 6.60 15.50
N CYS A 99 4.48 6.93 15.91
CA CYS A 99 4.72 8.25 16.51
C CYS A 99 4.51 9.36 15.47
N GLU A 100 4.10 10.54 15.92
CA GLU A 100 3.95 11.69 15.03
C GLU A 100 5.25 11.94 14.25
N ASN A 101 5.10 12.22 12.96
CA ASN A 101 6.21 12.44 12.01
C ASN A 101 7.09 11.21 11.69
N GLN A 102 6.73 9.99 12.11
CA GLN A 102 7.44 8.79 11.63
C GLN A 102 7.01 8.34 10.25
N ILE A 103 5.84 8.75 9.78
CA ILE A 103 5.28 8.30 8.51
C ILE A 103 4.87 9.45 7.61
N ARG A 104 4.94 9.20 6.30
CA ARG A 104 4.49 10.10 5.26
C ARG A 104 3.48 9.40 4.36
N THR A 105 2.35 10.06 4.13
CA THR A 105 1.32 9.62 3.20
C THR A 105 1.38 10.43 1.91
N VAL A 106 1.28 9.75 0.76
CA VAL A 106 1.21 10.38 -0.56
C VAL A 106 0.12 9.69 -1.35
N GLN A 107 -0.84 10.45 -1.87
CA GLN A 107 -1.91 9.93 -2.70
C GLN A 107 -1.84 10.49 -4.11
N ARG A 108 -2.26 9.68 -5.07
CA ARG A 108 -2.34 10.04 -6.49
C ARG A 108 -3.41 9.19 -7.18
N PRO A 109 -3.87 9.61 -8.38
CA PRO A 109 -4.73 8.76 -9.21
C PRO A 109 -4.11 7.39 -9.48
N PHE A 110 -4.96 6.37 -9.56
CA PHE A 110 -4.56 5.03 -9.93
C PHE A 110 -4.49 4.92 -11.45
N ASP A 111 -3.28 4.70 -11.96
CA ASP A 111 -3.03 4.41 -13.37
C ASP A 111 -2.84 2.90 -13.53
N ARG A 112 -3.83 2.25 -14.15
CA ARG A 112 -3.87 0.80 -14.31
C ARG A 112 -2.75 0.30 -15.20
N GLU A 113 -2.46 0.96 -16.32
CA GLU A 113 -1.48 0.51 -17.31
C GLU A 113 -0.07 0.56 -16.70
N LYS A 114 0.25 1.69 -16.07
CA LYS A 114 1.52 1.86 -15.34
C LYS A 114 1.65 0.88 -14.18
N TYR A 115 0.54 0.53 -13.53
CA TYR A 115 0.53 -0.44 -12.43
C TYR A 115 0.74 -1.88 -12.91
N THR A 116 0.10 -2.29 -14.00
CA THR A 116 0.31 -3.63 -14.58
C THR A 116 1.74 -3.82 -15.06
N ASP A 117 2.34 -2.79 -15.64
CA ASP A 117 3.74 -2.80 -16.06
C ASP A 117 4.73 -2.87 -14.89
N THR A 118 4.42 -2.21 -13.77
CA THR A 118 5.26 -2.31 -12.57
C THR A 118 5.13 -3.67 -11.90
N VAL A 119 3.94 -4.28 -11.89
CA VAL A 119 3.74 -5.65 -11.37
C VAL A 119 4.36 -6.70 -12.30
N SER A 120 4.38 -6.48 -13.62
CA SER A 120 4.99 -7.39 -14.58
C SER A 120 6.51 -7.46 -14.42
N LYS A 121 7.16 -6.31 -14.17
CA LYS A 121 8.63 -6.15 -14.01
C LYS A 121 9.21 -6.64 -12.68
N GLN A 122 8.39 -6.95 -11.67
CA GLN A 122 8.87 -7.53 -10.40
C GLN A 122 9.35 -8.98 -10.62
N ARG A 123 10.64 -9.16 -10.90
CA ARG A 123 11.35 -10.45 -11.07
C ARG A 123 11.48 -11.24 -9.79
#